data_AF-A0A963I344-F1
#
_entry.id   AF-A0A963I344-F1
#
_cell.length_a   1.000
_cell.length_b   1.000
_cell.length_c   1.000
_cell.angle_alpha   90.00
_cell.angle_beta   90.00
_cell.angle_gamma   90.00
#
_symmetry.space_group_name_H-M   'P 1'
#
loop_
_entity.id
_entity.type
_entity.pdbx_description
1 polymer ?
#
loop_
_entity_poly.entity_id
_entity_poly.type
_entity_poly.pdbx_seq_one_letter_code
_entity_poly.pdbx_strand_id
1 'polypeptide(L)'
;MSLIEWSPALATGQMEIDAQHTVLVAILNRLHDAIQRGEGEATTSLILRELVEYTHYHFESEEALMDRVPVEVAKAHKSNHQRLLDQVLDFQKQCERGEIHPQELLAFLKDWLMLHITGTDKQLAATLVKNREPA
;
A
#
# COMPACT_ATOMS: atom_id res chain seq x y z
N MET A 1 13.42 2.36 15.72
CA MET A 1 12.84 3.56 15.05
C MET A 1 11.92 3.04 13.98
N SER A 2 10.79 3.69 13.72
CA SER A 2 9.90 3.22 12.66
C SER A 2 10.54 3.49 11.29
N LEU A 3 10.20 2.67 10.30
CA LEU A 3 10.64 2.86 8.92
C LEU A 3 9.90 4.02 8.25
N ILE A 4 8.61 4.14 8.57
CA ILE A 4 7.70 5.18 8.11
C ILE A 4 6.95 5.74 9.32
N GLU A 5 7.09 7.04 9.55
CA GLU A 5 6.27 7.77 10.51
C GLU A 5 5.01 8.29 9.80
N TRP A 6 3.83 7.90 10.29
CA TRP A 6 2.58 8.47 9.79
C TRP A 6 2.54 9.96 10.10
N SER A 7 2.14 10.76 9.11
CA SER A 7 2.02 12.22 9.28
C SER A 7 0.88 12.78 8.44
N PRO A 8 0.37 13.98 8.75
CA PRO A 8 -0.63 14.65 7.93
C PRO A 8 -0.21 14.85 6.46
N ALA A 9 1.09 14.81 6.16
CA ALA A 9 1.59 14.87 4.79
C ALA A 9 1.22 13.62 3.96
N LEU A 10 0.90 12.49 4.61
CA LEU A 10 0.43 11.27 3.96
C LEU A 10 -1.08 11.21 3.80
N ALA A 11 -1.82 11.97 4.62
CA ALA A 11 -3.28 11.99 4.57
C ALA A 11 -3.80 12.45 3.20
N THR A 12 -4.81 11.73 2.72
CA THR A 12 -5.62 12.04 1.53
C THR A 12 -6.80 12.95 1.88
N GLY A 13 -7.21 12.98 3.15
CA GLY A 13 -8.39 13.68 3.63
C GLY A 13 -9.69 12.86 3.50
N GLN A 14 -9.61 11.64 2.96
CA GLN A 14 -10.71 10.67 3.03
C GLN A 14 -10.46 9.75 4.23
N MET A 15 -11.27 9.91 5.28
CA MET A 15 -11.08 9.26 6.57
C MET A 15 -10.92 7.73 6.47
N GLU A 16 -11.67 7.08 5.57
CA GLU A 16 -11.61 5.63 5.36
C GLU A 16 -10.28 5.20 4.72
N ILE A 17 -9.83 5.91 3.68
CA ILE A 17 -8.54 5.65 3.02
C ILE A 17 -7.40 5.90 4.00
N ASP A 18 -7.43 7.02 4.72
CA ASP A 18 -6.38 7.40 5.68
C ASP A 18 -6.28 6.36 6.81
N ALA A 19 -7.40 5.83 7.30
CA ALA A 19 -7.41 4.77 8.30
C ALA A 19 -6.73 3.50 7.76
N GLN A 20 -7.03 3.10 6.52
CA GLN A 20 -6.41 1.94 5.90
C GLN A 20 -4.91 2.13 5.67
N HIS A 21 -4.48 3.31 5.21
CA HIS A 21 -3.05 3.64 5.06
C HIS A 21 -2.28 3.54 6.38
N THR A 22 -2.87 3.96 7.50
CA THR A 22 -2.20 3.82 8.81
C THR A 22 -1.92 2.36 9.17
N VAL A 23 -2.79 1.44 8.78
CA VAL A 23 -2.61 0.00 9.00
C VAL A 23 -1.52 -0.55 8.07
N LEU A 24 -1.51 -0.19 6.79
CA LEU A 24 -0.42 -0.56 5.86
C LEU A 24 0.95 -0.10 6.38
N VAL A 25 1.04 1.14 6.85
CA VAL A 25 2.25 1.68 7.48
C VAL A 25 2.63 0.89 8.74
N ALA A 26 1.68 0.51 9.58
CA ALA A 26 1.94 -0.29 10.78
C ALA A 26 2.46 -1.70 10.45
N ILE A 27 1.88 -2.36 9.44
CA ILE A 27 2.34 -3.68 8.97
C ILE A 27 3.78 -3.57 8.44
N LEU A 28 4.06 -2.55 7.63
CA LEU A 28 5.40 -2.36 7.06
C LEU A 28 6.46 -2.02 8.11
N ASN A 29 6.09 -1.24 9.14
CA ASN A 29 6.94 -1.00 10.30
C ASN A 29 7.21 -2.28 11.10
N ARG A 30 6.21 -3.17 11.26
CA ARG A 30 6.42 -4.48 11.88
C ARG A 30 7.36 -5.36 11.07
N LEU A 31 7.24 -5.34 9.74
CA LEU A 31 8.15 -6.07 8.84
C LEU A 31 9.59 -5.55 9.00
N HIS A 32 9.76 -4.23 9.06
CA HIS A 32 11.05 -3.61 9.33
C HIS A 32 11.66 -4.10 10.64
N ASP A 33 10.91 -4.05 11.73
CA ASP A 33 11.38 -4.48 13.05
C ASP A 33 11.79 -5.96 13.07
N ALA A 34 10.99 -6.83 12.44
CA ALA A 34 11.30 -8.26 12.33
C ALA A 34 12.62 -8.50 11.60
N ILE A 35 12.84 -7.82 10.47
CA ILE A 35 14.09 -7.90 9.70
C ILE A 35 15.28 -7.38 10.53
N GLN A 36 15.13 -6.23 11.20
CA GLN A 36 16.20 -5.63 12.00
C GLN A 36 16.60 -6.48 13.22
N ARG A 37 15.63 -7.20 13.80
CA ARG A 37 15.87 -8.12 14.92
C ARG A 37 16.42 -9.47 14.48
N GLY A 38 16.54 -9.72 13.17
CA GLY A 38 16.92 -11.02 12.64
C GLY A 38 15.90 -12.10 12.98
N GLU A 39 14.61 -11.74 13.04
CA GLU A 39 13.54 -12.71 13.18
C GLU A 39 13.55 -13.65 11.97
N GLY A 40 13.32 -14.94 12.22
CA GLY A 40 13.46 -15.97 11.19
C GLY A 40 12.50 -15.79 10.00
N GLU A 41 12.80 -16.51 8.92
CA GLU A 41 12.03 -16.48 7.66
C GLU A 41 10.53 -16.68 7.88
N ALA A 42 10.14 -17.61 8.75
CA ALA A 42 8.73 -17.88 9.04
C ALA A 42 7.97 -16.65 9.54
N THR A 43 8.57 -15.84 10.41
CA THR A 43 7.93 -14.62 10.93
C THR A 43 7.85 -13.55 9.84
N THR A 44 8.95 -13.34 9.10
CA THR A 44 9.01 -12.38 8.00
C THR A 44 7.96 -12.70 6.93
N SER A 45 7.83 -13.97 6.53
CA SER A 45 6.85 -14.43 5.54
C SER A 45 5.41 -14.38 6.04
N LEU A 46 5.16 -14.45 7.35
CA LEU A 46 3.83 -14.21 7.91
C LEU A 46 3.42 -12.73 7.78
N ILE A 47 4.30 -11.81 8.16
CA ILE A 47 4.03 -10.37 8.08
C ILE A 47 3.89 -9.93 6.61
N LEU A 48 4.69 -10.50 5.70
CA LEU A 48 4.60 -10.20 4.27
C LEU A 48 3.26 -10.66 3.67
N ARG A 49 2.75 -11.83 4.07
CA ARG A 49 1.41 -12.27 3.66
C ARG A 49 0.33 -11.34 4.18
N GLU A 50 0.42 -10.92 5.43
CA GLU A 50 -0.50 -9.92 6.02
C GLU A 50 -0.49 -8.61 5.21
N LEU A 51 0.70 -8.14 4.79
CA LEU A 51 0.84 -6.94 3.96
C LEU A 51 0.15 -7.10 2.60
N VAL A 52 0.33 -8.24 1.93
CA VAL A 52 -0.29 -8.54 0.64
C VAL A 52 -1.81 -8.60 0.76
N GLU A 53 -2.32 -9.34 1.76
CA GLU A 53 -3.76 -9.48 2.00
C GLU A 53 -4.41 -8.12 2.31
N TYR A 54 -3.76 -7.32 3.15
CA TYR A 54 -4.28 -6.00 3.50
C TYR A 54 -4.18 -5.00 2.34
N THR A 55 -3.16 -5.12 1.49
CA THR A 55 -3.03 -4.33 0.25
C THR A 55 -4.18 -4.64 -0.71
N HIS A 56 -4.53 -5.91 -0.89
CA HIS A 56 -5.67 -6.30 -1.71
C HIS A 56 -6.98 -5.71 -1.17
N TYR A 57 -7.23 -5.86 0.13
CA TYR A 57 -8.41 -5.28 0.79
C TYR A 57 -8.50 -3.76 0.62
N HIS A 58 -7.36 -3.07 0.78
CA HIS A 58 -7.26 -1.63 0.59
C HIS A 58 -7.63 -1.24 -0.85
N PHE A 59 -7.07 -1.93 -1.84
CA PHE A 59 -7.37 -1.68 -3.25
C PHE A 59 -8.84 -1.92 -3.58
N GLU A 60 -9.44 -3.02 -3.10
CA GLU A 60 -10.88 -3.27 -3.28
C GLU A 60 -11.74 -2.16 -2.67
N SER A 61 -11.34 -1.65 -1.51
CA SER A 61 -12.04 -0.56 -0.83
C SER A 61 -11.99 0.74 -1.66
N GLU A 62 -10.83 1.11 -2.18
CA GLU A 62 -10.69 2.28 -3.05
C GLU A 62 -11.45 2.10 -4.37
N GLU A 63 -11.39 0.90 -4.95
CA GLU A 63 -12.07 0.60 -6.20
C GLU A 63 -13.59 0.68 -6.10
N ALA A 64 -14.17 0.39 -4.93
CA ALA A 64 -15.58 0.61 -4.66
C ALA A 64 -15.95 2.11 -4.65
N LEU A 65 -15.00 3.01 -4.35
CA LEU A 65 -15.21 4.46 -4.45
C LEU A 65 -15.14 4.95 -5.90
N MET A 66 -14.56 4.16 -6.82
CA MET A 66 -14.31 4.60 -8.20
C MET A 66 -15.56 4.68 -9.07
N ASP A 67 -16.70 4.13 -8.65
CA ASP A 67 -18.00 4.35 -9.32
C ASP A 67 -18.41 5.83 -9.31
N ARG A 68 -17.77 6.64 -8.46
CA ARG A 68 -18.02 8.07 -8.29
C ARG A 68 -17.04 8.96 -9.06
N VAL A 69 -16.13 8.40 -9.86
CA VAL A 69 -15.13 9.15 -10.63
C VAL A 69 -15.22 8.84 -12.13
N PRO A 70 -14.66 9.68 -13.01
CA PRO A 70 -14.68 9.40 -14.44
C PRO A 70 -14.03 8.05 -14.77
N VAL A 71 -14.65 7.30 -15.69
CA VAL A 71 -14.24 5.92 -16.03
C VAL A 71 -12.76 5.80 -16.43
N GLU A 72 -12.20 6.82 -17.09
CA GLU A 72 -10.79 6.81 -17.50
C GLU A 72 -9.83 6.97 -16.31
N VAL A 73 -10.23 7.74 -15.29
CA VAL A 73 -9.48 7.84 -14.02
C VAL A 73 -9.54 6.52 -13.28
N ALA A 74 -10.74 5.93 -13.16
CA ALA A 74 -10.94 4.64 -12.52
C ALA A 74 -10.10 3.53 -13.18
N LYS A 75 -10.14 3.42 -14.51
CA LYS A 75 -9.35 2.42 -15.25
C LYS A 75 -7.85 2.58 -15.04
N ALA A 76 -7.34 3.81 -15.08
CA ALA A 76 -5.92 4.08 -14.87
C ALA A 76 -5.48 3.67 -13.44
N HIS A 77 -6.30 3.97 -12.43
CA HIS A 77 -6.04 3.60 -11.03
C HIS A 77 -6.06 2.08 -10.83
N LYS A 78 -7.09 1.39 -11.32
CA LYS A 78 -7.19 -0.09 -11.26
C LYS A 78 -6.02 -0.78 -11.96
N SER A 79 -5.58 -0.25 -13.10
CA SER A 79 -4.39 -0.76 -13.81
C SER A 79 -3.12 -0.61 -12.96
N ASN A 80 -2.98 0.51 -12.25
CA ASN A 80 -1.88 0.69 -11.29
C ASN A 80 -1.98 -0.34 -10.15
N HIS A 81 -3.15 -0.53 -9.53
CA HIS A 81 -3.33 -1.56 -8.49
C HIS A 81 -2.89 -2.95 -8.95
N GLN A 82 -3.33 -3.38 -10.13
CA GLN A 82 -2.95 -4.69 -10.65
C GLN A 82 -1.43 -4.82 -10.81
N ARG A 83 -0.79 -3.81 -11.45
CA ARG A 83 0.67 -3.80 -11.63
C ARG A 83 1.39 -3.86 -10.28
N LEU A 84 0.90 -3.10 -9.32
CA LEU A 84 1.50 -3.00 -8.00
C LEU A 84 1.37 -4.33 -7.21
N LEU A 85 0.20 -4.98 -7.26
CA LEU A 85 -0.02 -6.32 -6.69
C LEU A 85 0.90 -7.36 -7.32
N ASP A 86 1.00 -7.38 -8.65
CA ASP A 86 1.86 -8.31 -9.38
C ASP A 86 3.34 -8.15 -8.96
N GLN A 87 3.80 -6.91 -8.79
CA GLN A 87 5.15 -6.62 -8.33
C GLN A 87 5.38 -7.10 -6.89
N VAL A 88 4.47 -6.85 -5.96
CA VAL A 88 4.62 -7.28 -4.56
C VAL A 88 4.65 -8.82 -4.47
N LEU A 89 3.78 -9.50 -5.21
CA LEU A 89 3.74 -10.97 -5.25
C LEU A 89 5.01 -11.58 -5.87
N ASP A 90 5.57 -10.96 -6.90
CA ASP A 90 6.82 -11.42 -7.50
C ASP A 90 8.00 -11.25 -6.53
N PHE A 91 8.11 -10.06 -5.92
CA PHE A 91 9.12 -9.78 -4.90
C PHE A 91 9.00 -10.71 -3.68
N GLN A 92 7.78 -11.02 -3.23
CA GLN A 92 7.55 -12.02 -2.19
C GLN A 92 8.15 -13.37 -2.56
N LYS A 93 7.86 -13.87 -3.78
CA LYS A 93 8.37 -15.17 -4.24
C LYS A 93 9.89 -15.18 -4.36
N GLN A 94 10.50 -14.09 -4.84
CA GLN A 94 11.95 -13.97 -4.90
C GLN A 94 12.57 -14.02 -3.49
N CYS A 95 11.94 -13.36 -2.50
CA CYS A 95 12.41 -13.39 -1.12
C CYS A 95 12.29 -14.80 -0.51
N GLU A 96 11.17 -15.49 -0.73
CA GLU A 96 10.94 -16.88 -0.27
C GLU A 96 11.90 -17.90 -0.92
N ARG A 97 12.44 -17.59 -2.11
CA ARG A 97 13.48 -18.39 -2.78
C ARG A 97 14.90 -18.04 -2.37
N GLY A 98 15.08 -16.99 -1.57
CA GLY A 98 16.40 -16.45 -1.23
C GLY A 98 17.11 -15.75 -2.39
N GLU A 99 16.38 -15.35 -3.44
CA GLU A 99 16.91 -14.65 -4.62
C GLU A 99 17.18 -13.16 -4.32
N ILE A 100 16.45 -12.58 -3.35
CA ILE A 100 16.64 -11.21 -2.87
C ILE A 100 16.77 -11.17 -1.36
N HIS A 101 17.52 -10.19 -0.84
CA HIS A 101 17.63 -10.00 0.59
C HIS A 101 16.35 -9.35 1.16
N PRO A 102 15.87 -9.71 2.37
CA PRO A 102 14.68 -9.10 2.97
C PRO A 102 14.75 -7.57 3.08
N GLN A 103 15.96 -7.02 3.23
CA GLN A 103 16.19 -5.57 3.26
C GLN A 103 15.91 -4.89 1.91
N GLU A 104 16.17 -5.56 0.79
CA GLU A 104 15.86 -5.06 -0.55
C GLU A 104 14.35 -5.06 -0.79
N LEU A 105 13.67 -6.14 -0.38
CA LEU A 105 12.22 -6.22 -0.37
C LEU A 105 11.61 -5.06 0.46
N LEU A 106 12.13 -4.82 1.66
CA LEU A 106 11.64 -3.76 2.53
C LEU A 106 11.81 -2.36 1.91
N ALA A 107 12.94 -2.10 1.27
CA ALA A 107 13.18 -0.84 0.57
C ALA A 107 12.19 -0.65 -0.59
N PHE A 108 11.98 -1.69 -1.39
CA PHE A 108 10.98 -1.70 -2.46
C PHE A 108 9.57 -1.40 -1.92
N LEU A 109 9.12 -2.12 -0.89
CA LEU A 109 7.78 -1.95 -0.32
C LEU A 109 7.57 -0.54 0.27
N LYS A 110 8.60 0.04 0.89
CA LYS A 110 8.56 1.42 1.39
C LYS A 110 8.34 2.42 0.28
N ASP A 111 9.19 2.39 -0.74
CA ASP A 111 9.12 3.35 -1.84
C ASP A 111 7.81 3.20 -2.61
N TRP A 112 7.39 1.95 -2.83
CA TRP A 112 6.13 1.58 -3.45
C TRP A 112 4.93 2.19 -2.69
N LEU A 113 4.86 1.97 -1.38
CA LEU A 113 3.71 2.42 -0.56
C LEU A 113 3.66 3.94 -0.52
N MET A 114 4.81 4.58 -0.32
CA MET A 114 4.90 6.03 -0.27
C MET A 114 4.51 6.69 -1.59
N LEU A 115 4.97 6.13 -2.72
CA LEU A 115 4.64 6.66 -4.05
C LEU A 115 3.14 6.50 -4.36
N HIS A 116 2.55 5.37 -3.97
CA HIS A 116 1.13 5.10 -4.17
C HIS A 116 0.26 6.07 -3.36
N ILE A 117 0.48 6.15 -2.04
CA ILE A 117 -0.24 7.04 -1.14
C ILE A 117 -0.14 8.51 -1.58
N THR A 118 1.08 8.98 -1.84
CA THR A 118 1.29 10.41 -2.14
C THR A 118 0.97 10.78 -3.59
N GLY A 119 0.84 9.80 -4.47
CA GLY A 119 0.50 9.97 -5.88
C GLY A 119 -0.92 9.56 -6.19
N THR A 120 -1.14 8.27 -6.39
CA THR A 120 -2.38 7.69 -6.91
C THR A 120 -3.57 7.98 -5.99
N ASP A 121 -3.43 7.77 -4.68
CA ASP A 121 -4.56 7.83 -3.75
C ASP A 121 -4.98 9.26 -3.47
N LYS A 122 -4.01 10.18 -3.40
CA LYS A 122 -4.30 11.61 -3.35
C LYS A 122 -5.01 12.12 -4.60
N GLN A 123 -4.70 11.59 -5.78
CA GLN A 123 -5.42 11.93 -7.01
C GLN A 123 -6.86 11.42 -6.97
N LEU A 124 -7.08 10.20 -6.50
CA LEU A 124 -8.43 9.64 -6.27
C LEU A 124 -9.22 10.52 -5.30
N ALA A 125 -8.65 10.80 -4.11
CA ALA A 125 -9.29 11.62 -3.09
C ALA A 125 -9.65 13.03 -3.60
N ALA A 126 -8.75 13.68 -4.34
CA ALA A 126 -9.01 14.99 -4.95
C ALA A 126 -10.16 14.93 -5.97
N THR A 127 -10.30 13.83 -6.71
CA THR A 127 -11.37 13.62 -7.70
C THR A 127 -12.71 13.34 -7.01
N LEU A 128 -12.71 12.56 -5.93
CA LEU A 128 -13.90 12.29 -5.10
C LEU A 128 -14.47 13.56 -4.47
N VAL A 129 -13.62 14.52 -4.06
CA VAL A 129 -14.08 15.81 -3.54
C VAL A 129 -14.78 16.65 -4.62
N LYS A 130 -14.23 16.68 -5.84
CA LYS A 130 -14.81 17.46 -6.96
C LYS A 130 -16.17 16.92 -7.42
N ASN A 131 -16.40 15.62 -7.27
CA ASN A 131 -17.65 14.96 -7.64
C ASN A 131 -18.69 14.90 -6.51
N ARG A 132 -18.45 15.55 -5.37
CA ARG A 132 -19.54 15.87 -4.44
C ARG A 132 -20.35 16.99 -5.07
N GLU A 133 -21.55 16.69 -5.57
CA GLU A 133 -22.50 17.73 -5.94
C GLU A 133 -22.67 18.69 -4.75
N PRO A 134 -22.66 20.02 -4.96
CA PRO A 134 -23.09 20.92 -3.92
C PRO A 134 -24.56 20.59 -3.62
N ALA A 135 -24.82 20.21 -2.37
CA ALA A 135 -26.18 20.09 -1.85
C ALA A 135 -26.94 21.41 -1.99
#